data_AF-A0A1A8DVA2-F1
#
_entry.id   AF-A0A1A8DVA2-F1
#
_cell.length_a   1.000
_cell.length_b   1.000
_cell.length_c   1.000
_cell.angle_alpha   90.00
_cell.angle_beta   90.00
_cell.angle_gamma   90.00
#
_symmetry.space_group_name_H-M   'P 1'
#
loop_
_entity.id
_entity.type
_entity.pdbx_description
1 polymer ?
#
loop_
_entity_poly.entity_id
_entity_poly.type
_entity_poly.pdbx_seq_one_letter_code
_entity_poly.pdbx_strand_id
1 'polypeptide(L)'
;DIVFEVVCPSIPGYGFSEAPHKTGFDSVCAARIFHKLMRRLGYQQFYAHGGDWGWLVTSNMAQLEPRIIKGLHVNFAPPSTLGLPLALSLMFGWWFPRLFGFTDMDIQRLYPCMEKLVKESVAESGYMHIQATKPDTVGRALNDSPVGLAAYILEKFSTWTCHDFRDLEDGGLTRKFTLDDLLTNVMIYWTSGCIVSSMRFYKENFGKGLDQPHSKMPVHVPT
;
A
#
# COMPACT_ATOMS: atom_id res chain seq x y z
N ASP A 1 -21.97 -14.29 18.34
CA ASP A 1 -20.73 -13.56 17.99
C ASP A 1 -20.12 -14.10 16.71
N ILE A 2 -19.58 -13.22 15.87
CA ILE A 2 -18.79 -13.59 14.69
C ILE A 2 -17.34 -13.75 15.15
N VAL A 3 -16.71 -14.87 14.82
CA VAL A 3 -15.31 -15.17 15.17
C VAL A 3 -14.51 -15.37 13.89
N PHE A 4 -13.31 -14.80 13.84
CA PHE A 4 -12.39 -14.94 12.71
C PHE A 4 -11.13 -15.69 13.12
N GLU A 5 -10.74 -16.67 12.31
CA GLU A 5 -9.37 -17.18 12.31
C GLU A 5 -8.53 -16.31 11.36
N VAL A 6 -7.42 -15.77 11.86
CA VAL A 6 -6.65 -14.73 11.16
C VAL A 6 -5.29 -15.28 10.73
N VAL A 7 -5.02 -15.21 9.44
CA VAL A 7 -3.70 -15.46 8.85
C VAL A 7 -3.11 -14.13 8.38
N CYS A 8 -2.01 -13.68 8.99
CA CYS A 8 -1.35 -12.41 8.68
C CYS A 8 0.10 -12.67 8.22
N PRO A 9 0.32 -12.99 6.93
CA PRO A 9 1.66 -13.31 6.44
C PRO A 9 2.48 -12.04 6.16
N SER A 10 3.78 -12.07 6.49
CA SER A 10 4.71 -11.06 5.97
C SER A 10 4.92 -11.28 4.47
N ILE A 11 4.87 -10.20 3.68
CA ILE A 11 5.20 -10.24 2.24
C ILE A 11 6.64 -10.71 2.07
N PRO A 12 6.97 -11.62 1.14
CA PRO A 12 8.37 -11.99 0.87
C PRO A 12 9.28 -10.77 0.70
N GLY A 13 10.34 -10.69 1.51
CA GLY A 13 11.21 -9.53 1.60
C GLY A 13 10.83 -8.50 2.68
N TYR A 14 9.75 -8.72 3.42
CA TYR A 14 9.33 -7.93 4.57
C TYR A 14 9.37 -8.76 5.85
N GLY A 15 9.73 -8.11 6.97
CA GLY A 15 9.76 -8.71 8.29
C GLY A 15 10.54 -10.02 8.30
N PHE A 16 9.88 -11.11 8.66
CA PHE A 16 10.51 -12.42 8.82
C PHE A 16 10.35 -13.35 7.60
N SER A 17 9.74 -12.88 6.52
CA SER A 17 9.62 -13.66 5.28
C SER A 17 10.86 -13.50 4.41
N GLU A 18 11.42 -14.64 3.97
CA GLU A 18 12.58 -14.70 3.08
C GLU A 18 12.42 -13.80 1.85
N ALA A 19 13.49 -13.08 1.51
CA ALA A 19 13.51 -12.20 0.36
C ALA A 19 13.54 -13.00 -0.95
N PRO A 20 12.90 -12.53 -2.03
CA PRO A 20 12.99 -13.17 -3.33
C PRO A 20 14.44 -13.23 -3.85
N HIS A 21 14.87 -14.40 -4.34
CA HIS A 21 16.24 -14.62 -4.86
C HIS A 21 16.42 -14.24 -6.33
N LYS A 22 15.35 -13.82 -7.01
CA LYS A 22 15.36 -13.41 -8.41
C LYS A 22 14.40 -12.24 -8.62
N THR A 23 14.63 -11.49 -9.68
CA THR A 23 13.74 -10.41 -10.13
C THR A 23 12.38 -10.94 -10.57
N GLY A 24 11.40 -10.06 -10.68
CA GLY A 24 10.03 -10.38 -11.09
C GLY A 24 9.09 -10.71 -9.94
N PHE A 25 9.47 -10.44 -8.69
CA PHE A 25 8.58 -10.59 -7.54
C PHE A 25 7.70 -9.34 -7.34
N ASP A 26 6.59 -9.28 -8.06
CA ASP A 26 5.57 -8.25 -7.94
C ASP A 26 4.35 -8.70 -7.11
N SER A 27 3.35 -7.83 -7.00
CA SER A 27 2.11 -8.10 -6.25
C SER A 27 1.29 -9.28 -6.79
N VAL A 28 1.37 -9.59 -8.08
CA VAL A 28 0.72 -10.77 -8.67
C VAL A 28 1.44 -12.04 -8.21
N CYS A 29 2.78 -12.01 -8.15
CA CYS A 29 3.56 -13.10 -7.60
C CYS A 29 3.26 -13.32 -6.11
N ALA A 30 3.19 -12.24 -5.31
CA ALA A 30 2.78 -12.30 -3.90
C ALA A 30 1.38 -12.93 -3.73
N ALA A 31 0.40 -12.52 -4.53
CA ALA A 31 -0.95 -13.10 -4.52
C ALA A 31 -0.94 -14.62 -4.77
N ARG A 32 -0.15 -15.10 -5.74
CA ARG A 32 0.01 -16.53 -6.00
C ARG A 32 0.65 -17.28 -4.84
N ILE A 33 1.62 -16.67 -4.16
CA ILE A 33 2.25 -17.26 -2.96
C ILE A 33 1.23 -17.36 -1.83
N PHE A 34 0.45 -16.32 -1.58
CA PHE A 34 -0.56 -16.34 -0.52
C PHE A 34 -1.74 -17.27 -0.82
N HIS A 35 -2.16 -17.44 -2.07
CA HIS A 35 -3.08 -18.53 -2.44
C HIS A 35 -2.51 -19.91 -2.10
N LYS A 36 -1.23 -20.15 -2.40
CA LYS A 36 -0.58 -21.42 -2.04
C LYS A 36 -0.47 -21.59 -0.52
N LEU A 37 -0.19 -20.52 0.22
CA LEU A 37 -0.17 -20.53 1.69
C LEU A 37 -1.53 -20.96 2.25
N MET A 38 -2.60 -20.29 1.86
CA MET A 38 -3.95 -20.60 2.36
C MET A 38 -4.36 -22.05 2.05
N ARG A 39 -4.04 -22.54 0.83
CA ARG A 39 -4.28 -23.95 0.47
C ARG A 39 -3.45 -24.92 1.30
N ARG A 40 -2.20 -24.60 1.62
CA ARG A 40 -1.33 -25.44 2.47
C ARG A 40 -1.83 -25.49 3.92
N LEU A 41 -2.44 -24.41 4.40
CA LEU A 41 -3.08 -24.35 5.72
C LEU A 41 -4.46 -25.03 5.74
N GLY A 42 -4.98 -25.50 4.59
CA GLY A 42 -6.24 -26.23 4.50
C GLY A 42 -7.47 -25.38 4.19
N TYR A 43 -7.32 -24.07 3.98
CA TYR A 43 -8.45 -23.19 3.65
C TYR A 43 -8.82 -23.27 2.17
N GLN A 44 -10.05 -23.71 1.89
CA GLN A 44 -10.60 -23.77 0.53
C GLN A 44 -11.33 -22.50 0.11
N GLN A 45 -11.88 -21.76 1.07
CA GLN A 45 -12.53 -20.48 0.87
C GLN A 45 -12.24 -19.57 2.07
N PHE A 46 -11.95 -18.30 1.82
CA PHE A 46 -11.61 -17.35 2.88
C PHE A 46 -11.95 -15.91 2.49
N TYR A 47 -11.98 -15.02 3.48
CA TYR A 47 -12.07 -13.58 3.26
C TYR A 47 -10.67 -13.00 3.10
N ALA A 48 -10.51 -11.97 2.28
CA ALA A 48 -9.25 -11.27 2.08
C ALA A 48 -9.38 -9.82 2.57
N HIS A 49 -8.37 -9.34 3.30
CA HIS A 49 -8.30 -7.97 3.79
C HIS A 49 -6.95 -7.34 3.46
N GLY A 50 -6.93 -6.09 3.00
CA GLY A 50 -5.69 -5.42 2.66
C GLY A 50 -5.75 -3.90 2.59
N GLY A 51 -4.70 -3.26 3.10
CA GLY A 51 -4.35 -1.85 2.90
C GLY A 51 -2.95 -1.72 2.35
N ASP A 52 -2.57 -0.55 1.84
CA ASP A 52 -1.29 -0.32 1.14
C ASP A 52 -0.98 -1.49 0.19
N TRP A 53 0.23 -2.05 0.10
CA TRP A 53 0.49 -3.20 -0.76
C TRP A 53 -0.46 -4.39 -0.59
N GLY A 54 -1.01 -4.58 0.61
CA GLY A 54 -2.04 -5.59 0.89
C GLY A 54 -3.31 -5.38 0.06
N TRP A 55 -3.71 -4.14 -0.25
CA TRP A 55 -4.87 -3.85 -1.11
C TRP A 55 -4.68 -4.48 -2.49
N LEU A 56 -3.51 -4.27 -3.07
CA LEU A 56 -3.19 -4.72 -4.41
C LEU A 56 -3.00 -6.24 -4.43
N VAL A 57 -2.32 -6.79 -3.44
CA VAL A 57 -2.11 -8.24 -3.33
C VAL A 57 -3.44 -8.98 -3.14
N THR A 58 -4.32 -8.50 -2.26
CA THR A 58 -5.63 -9.15 -2.03
C THR A 58 -6.60 -8.95 -3.20
N SER A 59 -6.53 -7.82 -3.89
CA SER A 59 -7.27 -7.61 -5.15
C SER A 59 -6.79 -8.57 -6.24
N ASN A 60 -5.47 -8.75 -6.39
CA ASN A 60 -4.87 -9.73 -7.30
C ASN A 60 -5.26 -11.16 -6.93
N MET A 61 -5.38 -11.50 -5.64
CA MET A 61 -5.89 -12.79 -5.18
C MET A 61 -7.33 -13.03 -5.68
N ALA A 62 -8.22 -12.05 -5.45
CA ALA A 62 -9.61 -12.13 -5.90
C ALA A 62 -9.75 -12.19 -7.43
N GLN A 63 -8.87 -11.50 -8.15
CA GLN A 63 -8.75 -11.55 -9.60
C GLN A 63 -8.28 -12.92 -10.13
N LEU A 64 -7.29 -13.53 -9.48
CA LEU A 64 -6.70 -14.80 -9.92
C LEU A 64 -7.62 -16.00 -9.69
N GLU A 65 -8.35 -16.03 -8.57
CA GLU A 65 -9.23 -17.16 -8.21
C GLU A 65 -10.47 -16.69 -7.44
N PRO A 66 -11.44 -16.06 -8.12
CA PRO A 66 -12.59 -15.41 -7.47
C PRO A 66 -13.48 -16.39 -6.69
N ARG A 67 -13.48 -17.69 -7.05
CA ARG A 67 -14.29 -18.73 -6.39
C ARG A 67 -13.83 -19.05 -4.96
N ILE A 68 -12.57 -18.75 -4.64
CA ILE A 68 -11.97 -19.00 -3.32
C ILE A 68 -12.18 -17.81 -2.38
N ILE A 69 -12.31 -16.59 -2.91
CA ILE A 69 -12.48 -15.39 -2.09
C ILE A 69 -13.98 -15.16 -1.80
N LYS A 70 -14.38 -15.37 -0.53
CA LYS A 70 -15.77 -15.16 -0.08
C LYS A 70 -16.15 -13.70 0.06
N GLY A 71 -15.17 -12.82 0.18
CA GLY A 71 -15.35 -11.38 0.30
C GLY A 71 -13.99 -10.71 0.38
N LEU A 72 -13.90 -9.51 -0.21
CA LEU A 72 -12.71 -8.69 -0.23
C LEU A 72 -13.01 -7.38 0.51
N HIS A 73 -12.23 -7.09 1.54
CA HIS A 73 -12.29 -5.83 2.26
C HIS A 73 -10.98 -5.06 2.08
N VAL A 74 -11.05 -3.87 1.49
CA VAL A 74 -9.89 -2.99 1.34
C VAL A 74 -10.14 -1.65 2.06
N ASN A 75 -9.15 -1.14 2.77
CA ASN A 75 -9.20 0.18 3.41
C ASN A 75 -8.35 1.23 2.67
N PHE A 76 -7.72 0.84 1.56
CA PHE A 76 -6.98 1.71 0.66
C PHE A 76 -7.30 1.30 -0.78
N ALA A 77 -8.01 2.17 -1.52
CA ALA A 77 -8.47 1.89 -2.87
C ALA A 77 -8.20 3.12 -3.76
N PRO A 78 -6.94 3.31 -4.20
CA PRO A 78 -6.62 4.41 -5.10
C PRO A 78 -7.31 4.23 -6.46
N PRO A 79 -7.59 5.32 -7.21
CA PRO A 79 -8.21 5.23 -8.52
C PRO A 79 -7.37 4.35 -9.46
N SER A 80 -7.99 3.33 -10.06
CA SER A 80 -7.31 2.32 -10.88
C SER A 80 -6.97 2.76 -12.30
N THR A 81 -7.60 3.84 -12.80
CA THR A 81 -7.41 4.31 -14.19
C THR A 81 -7.31 5.84 -14.28
N LEU A 82 -6.17 6.34 -14.75
CA LEU A 82 -5.96 7.74 -15.14
C LEU A 82 -6.48 7.96 -16.57
N GLY A 83 -7.79 7.75 -16.77
CA GLY A 83 -8.44 7.92 -18.06
C GLY A 83 -9.04 9.32 -18.28
N LEU A 84 -9.44 9.60 -19.53
CA LEU A 84 -10.20 10.81 -19.89
C LEU A 84 -11.43 11.05 -18.97
N PRO A 85 -12.22 10.03 -18.58
CA PRO A 85 -13.34 10.25 -17.66
C PRO A 85 -12.90 10.78 -16.28
N LEU A 86 -11.80 10.27 -15.73
CA LEU A 86 -11.26 10.76 -14.46
C LEU A 86 -10.76 12.20 -14.59
N ALA A 87 -10.02 12.51 -15.66
CA ALA A 87 -9.55 13.87 -15.92
C ALA A 87 -10.72 14.87 -16.04
N LEU A 88 -11.77 14.52 -16.79
CA LEU A 88 -12.98 15.34 -16.89
C LEU A 88 -13.69 15.50 -15.54
N SER A 89 -13.78 14.43 -14.74
CA SER A 89 -14.38 14.50 -13.40
C SER A 89 -13.59 15.39 -12.44
N LEU A 90 -12.25 15.39 -12.52
CA LEU A 90 -11.40 16.24 -11.68
C LEU A 90 -11.40 17.71 -12.13
N MET A 91 -11.66 17.99 -13.41
CA MET A 91 -11.76 19.36 -13.92
C MET A 91 -13.15 19.96 -13.70
N PHE A 92 -14.20 19.19 -13.97
CA PHE A 92 -15.58 19.68 -14.00
C PHE A 92 -16.42 19.26 -12.80
N GLY A 93 -15.93 18.34 -11.95
CA GLY A 93 -16.67 17.82 -10.80
C GLY A 93 -16.99 18.87 -9.75
N TRP A 94 -16.21 19.95 -9.64
CA TRP A 94 -16.56 21.09 -8.79
C TRP A 94 -17.85 21.80 -9.23
N TRP A 95 -18.01 22.01 -10.53
CA TRP A 95 -19.18 22.70 -11.09
C TRP A 95 -20.37 21.78 -11.28
N PHE A 96 -20.13 20.50 -11.60
CA PHE A 96 -21.17 19.51 -11.91
C PHE A 96 -20.96 18.21 -11.11
N PRO A 97 -20.97 18.24 -9.76
CA PRO A 97 -20.66 17.07 -8.93
C PRO A 97 -21.55 15.86 -9.23
N ARG A 98 -22.87 16.10 -9.34
CA ARG A 98 -23.86 15.05 -9.60
C ARG A 98 -23.70 14.38 -10.97
N LEU A 99 -23.14 15.07 -11.96
CA LEU A 99 -22.90 14.50 -13.30
C LEU A 99 -21.84 13.40 -13.26
N PHE A 100 -20.84 13.55 -12.37
CA PHE A 100 -19.75 12.61 -12.21
C PHE A 100 -19.96 11.66 -11.02
N GLY A 101 -21.15 11.66 -10.41
CA GLY A 101 -21.47 10.82 -9.26
C GLY A 101 -20.77 11.23 -7.96
N PHE A 102 -20.25 12.45 -7.87
CA PHE A 102 -19.62 12.95 -6.65
C PHE A 102 -20.65 13.35 -5.60
N THR A 103 -20.39 12.92 -4.38
CA THR A 103 -21.04 13.38 -3.16
C THR A 103 -20.36 14.65 -2.65
N ASP A 104 -21.01 15.36 -1.72
CA ASP A 104 -20.42 16.55 -1.08
C ASP A 104 -19.10 16.21 -0.36
N MET A 105 -19.01 15.00 0.21
CA MET A 105 -17.78 14.49 0.82
C MET A 105 -16.66 14.31 -0.20
N ASP A 106 -16.98 13.84 -1.41
CA ASP A 106 -15.98 13.68 -2.48
C ASP A 106 -15.43 15.04 -2.90
N ILE A 107 -16.29 16.05 -3.02
CA ILE A 107 -15.87 17.41 -3.35
C ILE A 107 -14.96 17.97 -2.26
N GLN A 108 -15.31 17.80 -0.99
CA GLN A 108 -14.48 18.25 0.12
C GLN A 108 -13.12 17.53 0.17
N ARG A 109 -13.05 16.26 -0.20
CA ARG A 109 -11.80 15.48 -0.18
C ARG A 109 -10.92 15.71 -1.40
N LEU A 110 -11.51 15.92 -2.57
CA LEU A 110 -10.77 16.09 -3.83
C LEU A 110 -10.35 17.54 -4.10
N TYR A 111 -11.10 18.54 -3.59
CA TYR A 111 -10.86 19.94 -3.93
C TYR A 111 -10.30 20.77 -2.76
N PRO A 112 -9.41 21.76 -3.03
CA PRO A 112 -8.89 22.16 -4.35
C PRO A 112 -7.92 21.12 -4.96
N CYS A 113 -8.24 20.63 -6.16
CA CYS A 113 -7.59 19.49 -6.82
C CYS A 113 -6.08 19.68 -6.99
N MET A 114 -5.65 20.87 -7.41
CA MET A 114 -4.22 21.16 -7.59
C MET A 114 -3.41 21.06 -6.30
N GLU A 115 -3.99 21.40 -5.17
CA GLU A 115 -3.31 21.32 -3.88
C GLU A 115 -3.32 19.88 -3.37
N LYS A 116 -4.52 19.29 -3.24
CA LYS A 116 -4.71 17.99 -2.60
C LYS A 116 -4.23 16.81 -3.44
N LEU A 117 -4.34 16.87 -4.77
CA LEU A 117 -3.99 15.75 -5.64
C LEU A 117 -2.65 15.93 -6.34
N VAL A 118 -2.19 17.15 -6.59
CA VAL A 118 -0.93 17.39 -7.30
C VAL A 118 0.19 17.77 -6.34
N LYS A 119 0.06 18.89 -5.61
CA LYS A 119 1.12 19.36 -4.70
C LYS A 119 1.43 18.35 -3.60
N GLU A 120 0.40 17.87 -2.89
CA GLU A 120 0.56 16.87 -1.84
C GLU A 120 1.16 15.56 -2.39
N SER A 121 0.66 15.06 -3.51
CA SER A 121 1.22 13.84 -4.14
C SER A 121 2.68 13.99 -4.52
N VAL A 122 3.09 15.16 -5.05
CA VAL A 122 4.49 15.42 -5.39
C VAL A 122 5.35 15.52 -4.12
N ALA A 123 4.87 16.21 -3.08
CA ALA A 123 5.57 16.33 -1.81
C ALA A 123 5.77 14.96 -1.14
N GLU A 124 4.77 14.09 -1.20
CA GLU A 124 4.75 12.83 -0.44
C GLU A 124 5.26 11.60 -1.20
N SER A 125 5.47 11.69 -2.52
CA SER A 125 5.87 10.54 -3.36
C SER A 125 7.39 10.33 -3.48
N GLY A 126 8.22 11.16 -2.85
CA GLY A 126 9.69 11.05 -2.92
C GLY A 126 10.23 9.68 -2.49
N TYR A 127 9.71 9.14 -1.39
CA TYR A 127 10.07 7.79 -0.90
C TYR A 127 9.77 6.71 -1.95
N MET A 128 8.58 6.78 -2.56
CA MET A 128 8.12 5.82 -3.56
C MET A 128 9.01 5.86 -4.80
N HIS A 129 9.39 7.06 -5.25
CA HIS A 129 10.22 7.24 -6.44
C HIS A 129 11.63 6.65 -6.25
N ILE A 130 12.30 6.93 -5.12
CA ILE A 130 13.65 6.39 -4.87
C ILE A 130 13.61 4.86 -4.65
N GLN A 131 12.58 4.33 -4.00
CA GLN A 131 12.41 2.88 -3.81
C GLN A 131 12.06 2.16 -5.11
N ALA A 132 11.26 2.76 -5.98
CA ALA A 132 10.92 2.21 -7.29
C ALA A 132 12.12 2.14 -8.24
N THR A 133 13.14 2.98 -8.05
CA THR A 133 14.26 3.11 -9.00
C THR A 133 15.57 2.53 -8.46
N LYS A 134 15.97 2.92 -7.25
CA LYS A 134 17.27 2.63 -6.62
C LYS A 134 17.14 2.10 -5.17
N PRO A 135 16.33 1.04 -4.93
CA PRO A 135 16.07 0.54 -3.58
C PRO A 135 17.35 0.08 -2.86
N ASP A 136 18.24 -0.59 -3.58
CA ASP A 136 19.54 -1.05 -3.10
C ASP A 136 20.51 0.07 -2.70
N THR A 137 20.31 1.30 -3.20
CA THR A 137 21.15 2.46 -2.86
C THR A 137 20.70 3.05 -1.54
N VAL A 138 19.43 3.47 -1.46
CA VAL A 138 18.86 4.07 -0.24
C VAL A 138 18.80 3.07 0.90
N GLY A 139 18.41 1.82 0.62
CA GLY A 139 18.25 0.79 1.66
C GLY A 139 19.57 0.38 2.33
N ARG A 140 20.72 0.52 1.67
CA ARG A 140 22.03 0.28 2.30
C ARG A 140 22.30 1.27 3.43
N ALA A 141 22.03 2.56 3.20
CA ALA A 141 22.20 3.59 4.23
C ALA A 141 21.24 3.36 5.40
N LEU A 142 20.02 2.90 5.13
CA LEU A 142 19.03 2.61 6.18
C LEU A 142 19.38 1.36 6.99
N ASN A 143 19.98 0.33 6.39
CA ASN A 143 20.45 -0.84 7.12
C ASN A 143 21.68 -0.55 8.00
N ASP A 144 22.48 0.47 7.66
CA ASP A 144 23.69 0.82 8.41
C ASP A 144 23.41 1.77 9.59
N SER A 145 22.32 2.54 9.52
CA SER A 145 21.97 3.55 10.54
C SER A 145 20.59 3.30 11.16
N PRO A 146 20.51 2.91 12.45
CA PRO A 146 19.23 2.67 13.13
C PRO A 146 18.42 3.97 13.26
N VAL A 147 19.10 5.11 13.44
CA VAL A 147 18.45 6.44 13.47
C VAL A 147 17.91 6.79 12.08
N GLY A 148 18.68 6.50 11.02
CA GLY A 148 18.24 6.69 9.64
C GLY A 148 17.01 5.84 9.30
N LEU A 149 17.02 4.57 9.68
CA LEU A 149 15.87 3.68 9.51
C LEU A 149 14.64 4.17 10.27
N ALA A 150 14.81 4.51 11.56
CA ALA A 150 13.72 5.00 12.40
C ALA A 150 13.12 6.28 11.82
N ALA A 151 13.93 7.28 11.47
CA ALA A 151 13.44 8.53 10.87
C ALA A 151 12.67 8.28 9.57
N TYR A 152 13.19 7.40 8.70
CA TYR A 152 12.58 7.09 7.41
C TYR A 152 11.22 6.37 7.53
N ILE A 153 11.05 5.51 8.54
CA ILE A 153 9.80 4.80 8.81
C ILE A 153 8.82 5.68 9.58
N LEU A 154 9.27 6.33 10.65
CA LEU A 154 8.40 7.08 11.57
C LEU A 154 7.80 8.33 10.95
N GLU A 155 8.49 8.97 9.99
CA GLU A 155 7.90 10.07 9.22
C GLU A 155 6.57 9.65 8.57
N LYS A 156 6.45 8.40 8.08
CA LYS A 156 5.20 7.90 7.52
C LYS A 156 4.11 7.68 8.56
N PHE A 157 4.48 7.26 9.77
CA PHE A 157 3.51 7.18 10.90
C PHE A 157 3.00 8.56 11.33
N SER A 158 3.78 9.63 11.11
CA SER A 158 3.32 11.01 11.30
C SER A 158 2.34 11.41 10.20
N THR A 159 2.86 11.58 8.98
CA THR A 159 2.14 12.20 7.86
C THR A 159 0.91 11.41 7.44
N TRP A 160 0.99 10.09 7.36
CA TRP A 160 -0.13 9.25 6.89
C TRP A 160 -1.22 9.04 7.95
N THR A 161 -0.94 9.38 9.22
CA THR A 161 -1.95 9.39 10.27
C THR A 161 -2.75 10.68 10.24
N CYS A 162 -2.07 11.82 10.08
CA CYS A 162 -2.69 13.13 9.96
C CYS A 162 -1.70 14.10 9.30
N HIS A 163 -2.11 14.76 8.21
CA HIS A 163 -1.26 15.70 7.48
C HIS A 163 -0.78 16.88 8.35
N ASP A 164 -1.61 17.30 9.31
CA ASP A 164 -1.30 18.40 10.24
C ASP A 164 -0.14 18.06 11.20
N PHE A 165 0.20 16.77 11.35
CA PHE A 165 1.29 16.37 12.22
C PHE A 165 2.67 16.77 11.69
N ARG A 166 2.78 17.05 10.38
CA ARG A 166 4.02 17.54 9.76
C ARG A 166 4.47 18.90 10.30
N ASP A 167 3.52 19.71 10.77
CA ASP A 167 3.79 21.05 11.29
C ASP A 167 4.10 21.05 12.79
N LEU A 168 4.05 19.88 13.45
CA LEU A 168 4.39 19.73 14.86
C LEU A 168 5.88 19.46 15.04
N GLU A 169 6.46 20.05 16.08
CA GLU A 169 7.89 19.86 16.42
C GLU A 169 8.26 18.39 16.66
N ASP A 170 7.34 17.61 17.25
CA ASP A 170 7.51 16.19 17.56
C ASP A 170 6.95 15.26 16.47
N GLY A 171 6.46 15.82 15.36
CA GLY A 171 5.78 15.07 14.30
C GLY A 171 4.49 14.38 14.75
N GLY A 172 3.93 14.71 15.92
CA GLY A 172 2.70 14.10 16.45
C GLY A 172 2.73 12.58 16.64
N LEU A 173 3.92 11.96 16.69
CA LEU A 173 4.10 10.50 16.67
C LEU A 173 3.36 9.79 17.83
N THR A 174 3.37 10.38 19.02
CA THR A 174 2.78 9.78 20.23
C THR A 174 1.29 10.11 20.43
N ARG A 175 0.66 10.83 19.50
CA ARG A 175 -0.75 11.22 19.62
C ARG A 175 -1.72 10.05 19.41
N LYS A 176 -1.31 9.05 18.63
CA LYS A 176 -2.14 7.89 18.26
C LYS A 176 -1.50 6.54 18.61
N PHE A 177 -0.18 6.50 18.75
CA PHE A 177 0.58 5.28 18.99
C PHE A 177 1.49 5.47 20.19
N THR A 178 1.78 4.39 20.91
CA THR A 178 2.83 4.41 21.91
C THR A 178 4.21 4.35 21.24
N LEU A 179 5.25 4.81 21.92
CA LEU A 179 6.62 4.66 21.41
C LEU A 179 7.00 3.19 21.25
N ASP A 180 6.50 2.31 22.12
CA ASP A 180 6.76 0.87 22.04
C ASP A 180 6.16 0.26 20.77
N ASP A 181 4.93 0.64 20.38
CA ASP A 181 4.32 0.17 19.12
C ASP A 181 5.12 0.62 17.90
N LEU A 182 5.51 1.89 17.88
CA LEU A 182 6.29 2.48 16.80
C LEU A 182 7.67 1.84 16.68
N LEU A 183 8.38 1.71 17.80
CA LEU A 183 9.70 1.08 17.83
C LEU A 183 9.64 -0.41 17.56
N THR A 184 8.56 -1.10 17.95
CA THR A 184 8.35 -2.51 17.58
C THR A 184 8.31 -2.66 16.06
N ASN A 185 7.61 -1.78 15.34
CA ASN A 185 7.59 -1.80 13.89
C ASN A 185 8.99 -1.55 13.29
N VAL A 186 9.71 -0.53 13.77
CA VAL A 186 11.09 -0.23 13.35
C VAL A 186 12.02 -1.42 13.63
N MET A 187 11.88 -2.07 14.78
CA MET A 187 12.70 -3.21 15.19
C MET A 187 12.47 -4.44 14.32
N ILE A 188 11.27 -4.66 13.79
CA ILE A 188 11.03 -5.72 12.80
C ILE A 188 11.91 -5.49 11.56
N TYR A 189 12.01 -4.27 11.04
CA TYR A 189 12.88 -3.95 9.91
C TYR A 189 14.36 -4.03 10.27
N TRP A 190 14.74 -3.49 11.43
CA TRP A 190 16.14 -3.45 11.88
C TRP A 190 16.71 -4.85 12.10
N THR A 191 16.01 -5.69 12.87
CA THR A 191 16.51 -7.02 13.26
C THR A 191 16.48 -8.03 12.11
N SER A 192 15.56 -7.89 11.17
CA SER A 192 15.52 -8.72 9.96
C SER A 192 16.45 -8.24 8.85
N GLY A 193 16.92 -6.98 8.91
CA GLY A 193 17.69 -6.34 7.84
C GLY A 193 16.91 -6.19 6.53
N CYS A 194 15.58 -6.24 6.57
CA CYS A 194 14.73 -6.41 5.40
C CYS A 194 14.40 -5.10 4.65
N ILE A 195 14.95 -3.94 5.03
CA ILE A 195 14.58 -2.66 4.41
C ILE A 195 14.93 -2.61 2.92
N VAL A 196 16.05 -3.20 2.50
CA VAL A 196 16.43 -3.27 1.08
C VAL A 196 15.45 -4.15 0.32
N SER A 197 15.14 -5.33 0.85
CA SER A 197 14.26 -6.29 0.18
C SER A 197 12.82 -5.82 0.11
N SER A 198 12.32 -5.10 1.12
CA SER A 198 10.99 -4.52 1.11
C SER A 198 10.87 -3.44 0.02
N MET A 199 11.88 -2.56 -0.09
CA MET A 199 11.91 -1.52 -1.11
C MET A 199 12.01 -2.06 -2.54
N ARG A 200 12.64 -3.23 -2.76
CA ARG A 200 12.65 -3.88 -4.08
C ARG A 200 11.24 -4.22 -4.56
N PHE A 201 10.27 -4.40 -3.67
CA PHE A 201 8.88 -4.62 -4.05
C PHE A 201 8.28 -3.43 -4.79
N TYR A 202 8.65 -2.19 -4.43
CA TYR A 202 8.28 -0.99 -5.21
C TYR A 202 8.87 -1.08 -6.63
N LYS A 203 10.17 -1.39 -6.74
CA LYS A 203 10.83 -1.50 -8.04
C LYS A 203 10.21 -2.57 -8.94
N GLU A 204 9.81 -3.70 -8.40
CA GLU A 204 9.19 -4.79 -9.17
C GLU A 204 7.77 -4.44 -9.66
N ASN A 205 7.00 -3.68 -8.85
CA ASN A 205 5.65 -3.27 -9.23
C ASN A 205 5.64 -2.05 -10.17
N PHE A 206 6.49 -1.05 -9.94
CA PHE A 206 6.54 0.17 -10.75
C PHE A 206 7.46 0.08 -11.97
N GLY A 207 8.51 -0.76 -11.92
CA GLY A 207 9.51 -0.88 -12.99
C GLY A 207 8.97 -1.47 -14.30
N LYS A 208 7.80 -2.10 -14.27
CA LYS A 208 7.10 -2.66 -15.44
C LYS A 208 6.06 -1.69 -16.04
N GLY A 209 5.97 -0.46 -15.51
CA GLY A 209 4.97 0.54 -15.89
C GLY A 209 3.63 0.34 -15.16
N LEU A 210 2.79 1.38 -15.20
CA LEU A 210 1.49 1.43 -14.52
C LEU A 210 0.37 0.72 -15.32
N ASP A 211 0.59 0.45 -16.60
CA ASP A 211 -0.42 -0.12 -17.51
C ASP A 211 -0.28 -1.63 -17.69
N GLN A 212 -0.32 -2.38 -16.59
CA GLN A 212 -0.26 -3.84 -16.68
C GLN A 212 -1.64 -4.47 -16.92
N PRO A 213 -1.75 -5.60 -17.65
CA PRO A 213 -3.05 -6.20 -17.98
C PRO A 213 -3.97 -6.46 -16.78
N HIS A 214 -3.40 -6.82 -15.63
CA HIS A 214 -4.15 -7.09 -14.40
C HIS A 214 -4.76 -5.83 -13.77
N SER A 215 -4.22 -4.62 -14.03
CA SER A 215 -4.79 -3.37 -13.50
C SER A 215 -6.14 -3.02 -14.14
N LYS A 216 -6.43 -3.58 -15.32
CA LYS A 216 -7.71 -3.41 -16.05
C LYS A 216 -8.73 -4.50 -15.76
N MET A 217 -8.33 -5.56 -15.04
CA MET A 217 -9.21 -6.70 -14.81
C MET A 217 -10.17 -6.41 -13.65
N PRO A 218 -11.49 -6.58 -13.82
CA PRO A 218 -12.43 -6.36 -12.73
C PRO A 218 -12.25 -7.41 -11.62
N VAL A 219 -12.54 -7.00 -10.38
CA VAL A 219 -12.62 -7.91 -9.24
C VAL A 219 -14.06 -8.42 -9.14
N HIS A 220 -14.22 -9.75 -9.13
CA HIS A 220 -15.52 -10.40 -8.94
C HIS A 220 -15.50 -11.21 -7.64
N VAL A 221 -16.07 -10.66 -6.58
CA VAL A 221 -16.26 -11.35 -5.30
C VAL A 221 -17.75 -11.33 -4.92
N PRO A 222 -18.26 -12.36 -4.22
CA PRO A 222 -19.60 -12.31 -3.66
C PRO A 222 -19.72 -11.11 -2.72
N THR A 223 -20.74 -10.27 -2.95
CA THR A 223 -21.11 -9.11 -2.12
C THR A 223 -22.34 -9.43 -1.30
#